data_AF-A0AAV0TRN6-F1
#
_entry.id   AF-A0AAV0TRN6-F1
#
_cell.length_a   1.000
_cell.length_b   1.000
_cell.length_c   1.000
_cell.angle_alpha   90.00
_cell.angle_beta   90.00
_cell.angle_gamma   90.00
#
_symmetry.space_group_name_H-M   'P 1'
#
loop_
_entity.id
_entity.type
_entity.pdbx_description
1 polymer ?
#
loop_
_entity_poly.entity_id
_entity_poly.type
_entity_poly.pdbx_seq_one_letter_code
_entity_poly.pdbx_strand_id
1 'polypeptide(L)'
;MFVVVGSREPLYKMEMRARREDSAHVDEFVLHAALDLVDELVWTTPNMALKVVDRFNDQLVSAFVTASGVRFLLLHETRSDETIKGFFQEVHELYIKLLMNPFYEYDTPITSEVFDARVKTLARRYLNK
;
A
#
# COMPACT_ATOMS: atom_id res chain seq x y z
N MET A 1 3.08 -5.47 6.08
CA MET A 1 1.75 -5.62 5.44
C MET A 1 1.61 -4.52 4.39
N PHE A 2 1.01 -4.80 3.24
CA PHE A 2 0.70 -3.80 2.22
C PHE A 2 -0.81 -3.76 1.97
N VAL A 3 -1.38 -2.56 1.88
CA VAL A 3 -2.81 -2.34 1.68
C VAL A 3 -3.03 -1.27 0.63
N VAL A 4 -3.99 -1.51 -0.25
CA VAL A 4 -4.58 -0.50 -1.13
C VAL A 4 -5.94 -0.13 -0.55
N VAL A 5 -6.12 1.16 -0.25
CA VAL A 5 -7.33 1.71 0.37
C VAL A 5 -8.04 2.59 -0.65
N GLY A 6 -9.32 2.29 -0.84
CA GLY A 6 -10.22 3.05 -1.70
C GLY A 6 -10.83 4.23 -0.96
N SER A 7 -12.05 4.63 -1.35
CA SER A 7 -12.71 5.76 -0.71
C SER A 7 -13.21 5.43 0.70
N ARG A 8 -13.60 4.17 0.94
CA ARG A 8 -14.24 3.73 2.20
C ARG A 8 -13.67 2.44 2.76
N GLU A 9 -13.19 1.56 1.89
CA GLU A 9 -12.81 0.21 2.27
C GLU A 9 -11.46 -0.20 1.64
N PRO A 10 -10.74 -1.18 2.22
CA PRO A 10 -9.55 -1.73 1.62
C PRO A 10 -9.90 -2.48 0.34
N LEU A 11 -9.31 -2.07 -0.79
CA LEU A 11 -9.48 -2.71 -2.09
C LEU A 11 -8.59 -3.94 -2.23
N TYR A 12 -7.42 -3.95 -1.58
CA TYR A 12 -6.48 -5.06 -1.66
C TYR A 12 -5.62 -5.11 -0.39
N LYS A 13 -5.31 -6.32 0.06
CA LYS A 13 -4.41 -6.58 1.19
C LYS A 13 -3.40 -7.65 0.79
N MET A 14 -2.15 -7.46 1.19
CA MET A 14 -1.08 -8.44 1.02
C MET A 14 -0.23 -8.53 2.27
N GLU A 15 -0.15 -9.75 2.79
CA GLU A 15 0.79 -10.11 3.85
C GLU A 15 2.14 -10.50 3.25
N MET A 16 3.20 -9.87 3.73
CA MET A 16 4.57 -10.14 3.26
C MET A 16 5.27 -11.24 4.06
N ARG A 17 4.85 -11.42 5.32
CA ARG A 17 5.36 -12.44 6.23
C ARG A 17 4.16 -13.27 6.67
N ALA A 18 4.32 -14.59 6.77
CA ALA A 18 3.37 -15.44 7.50
C ALA A 18 3.51 -15.10 8.99
N ARG A 19 2.75 -14.11 9.45
CA ARG A 19 2.67 -13.74 10.86
C ARG A 19 1.65 -14.63 11.55
N ARG A 20 1.82 -14.89 12.86
CA ARG A 20 0.78 -15.56 13.65
C ARG A 20 -0.48 -14.69 13.59
N GLU A 21 -1.66 -15.29 13.45
CA GLU A 21 -2.94 -14.58 13.27
C GLU A 21 -3.13 -13.43 14.27
N ASP A 22 -2.74 -13.62 15.54
CA ASP A 22 -2.79 -12.59 16.60
C ASP A 22 -2.07 -11.27 16.25
N SER A 23 -1.05 -11.32 15.40
CA SER A 23 -0.26 -10.15 15.00
C SER A 23 -0.74 -9.50 13.70
N ALA A 24 -1.56 -10.19 12.89
CA ALA A 24 -2.09 -9.62 11.65
C ALA A 24 -3.11 -8.50 11.93
N HIS A 25 -3.93 -8.68 12.96
CA HIS A 25 -4.88 -7.65 13.41
C HIS A 25 -4.19 -6.37 13.91
N VAL A 26 -2.99 -6.50 14.48
CA VAL A 26 -2.20 -5.35 14.93
C VAL A 26 -1.72 -4.54 13.73
N ASP A 27 -1.22 -5.21 12.68
CA ASP A 27 -0.76 -4.52 11.46
C ASP A 27 -1.89 -3.76 10.79
N GLU A 28 -3.08 -4.36 10.72
CA GLU A 28 -4.27 -3.71 10.18
C GLU A 28 -4.67 -2.48 11.00
N PHE A 29 -4.65 -2.59 12.33
CA PHE A 29 -4.95 -1.47 13.22
C PHE A 29 -3.96 -0.31 13.04
N VAL A 30 -2.66 -0.61 12.97
CA VAL A 30 -1.61 0.40 12.76
C VAL A 30 -1.79 1.11 11.42
N LEU A 31 -2.04 0.35 10.34
CA LEU A 31 -2.26 0.94 9.02
C LEU A 31 -3.55 1.77 8.96
N HIS A 32 -4.60 1.36 9.65
CA HIS A 32 -5.85 2.12 9.74
C HIS A 32 -5.64 3.44 10.49
N ALA A 33 -4.94 3.42 11.63
CA ALA A 33 -4.65 4.62 12.43
C ALA A 33 -3.80 5.65 11.67
N ALA A 34 -2.95 5.20 10.73
CA ALA A 34 -2.12 6.09 9.92
C ALA A 34 -2.89 6.82 8.79
N LEU A 35 -4.15 6.47 8.50
CA LEU A 35 -4.91 7.10 7.40
C LEU A 35 -5.16 8.58 7.62
N ASP A 36 -5.41 9.00 8.86
CA ASP A 36 -5.65 10.41 9.18
C ASP A 36 -4.40 11.26 8.87
N LEU A 37 -3.21 10.73 9.18
CA LEU A 37 -1.93 11.38 8.87
C LEU A 37 -1.67 11.46 7.36
N VAL A 38 -2.05 10.41 6.62
CA VAL A 38 -1.97 10.42 5.14
C VAL A 38 -2.85 11.52 4.56
N ASP A 39 -4.09 11.63 5.05
CA ASP A 39 -5.06 12.60 4.54
C ASP A 39 -4.64 14.04 4.84
N GLU A 40 -3.98 14.30 5.97
CA GLU A 40 -3.35 15.61 6.26
C GLU A 40 -2.17 15.90 5.33
N LEU A 41 -1.26 14.94 5.15
CA LEU A 41 -0.03 15.12 4.38
C LEU A 41 -0.26 15.34 2.89
N VAL A 42 -1.29 14.74 2.30
CA VAL A 42 -1.64 14.91 0.87
C VAL A 42 -1.77 16.38 0.49
N TRP A 43 -2.28 17.23 1.37
CA TRP A 43 -2.48 18.65 1.09
C TRP A 43 -1.20 19.49 1.17
N THR A 44 -0.12 18.91 1.68
CA THR A 44 1.15 19.62 1.92
C THR A 44 2.17 19.43 0.79
N THR A 45 1.96 18.46 -0.11
CA THR A 45 2.92 18.08 -1.14
C THR A 45 2.24 17.72 -2.45
N PRO A 46 2.78 18.14 -3.60
CA PRO A 46 2.26 17.71 -4.91
C PRO A 46 2.71 16.30 -5.30
N ASN A 47 3.57 15.66 -4.50
CA ASN A 47 4.12 14.34 -4.82
C ASN A 47 3.16 13.22 -4.39
N MET A 48 2.95 12.23 -5.25
CA MET A 48 2.17 11.03 -4.90
C MET A 48 2.83 10.21 -3.77
N ALA A 49 4.16 10.15 -3.72
CA ALA A 49 4.88 9.44 -2.65
C ALA A 49 5.07 10.35 -1.43
N LEU A 50 4.45 9.98 -0.30
CA LEU A 50 4.52 10.72 0.96
C LEU A 50 5.69 10.29 1.85
N LYS A 51 6.38 9.21 1.47
CA LYS A 51 7.44 8.55 2.27
C LYS A 51 6.87 8.04 3.59
N VAL A 52 7.67 8.02 4.66
CA VAL A 52 7.24 7.62 6.00
C VAL A 52 6.28 8.66 6.58
N VAL A 53 5.05 8.25 6.85
CA VAL A 53 3.98 9.08 7.41
C VAL A 53 3.75 8.82 8.90
N ASP A 54 4.06 7.61 9.38
CA ASP A 54 3.91 7.24 10.78
C ASP A 54 4.94 6.16 11.19
N ARG A 55 5.09 5.96 12.49
CA ARG A 55 5.97 4.95 13.09
C ARG A 55 5.30 4.29 14.29
N PHE A 56 5.28 2.96 14.27
CA PHE A 56 4.84 2.14 15.40
C PHE A 56 5.96 1.19 15.82
N ASN A 57 6.52 1.38 17.01
CA ASN A 57 7.70 0.66 17.51
C ASN A 57 8.88 0.76 16.51
N ASP A 58 9.33 -0.37 15.96
CA ASP A 58 10.39 -0.44 14.94
C ASP A 58 9.84 -0.52 13.51
N GLN A 59 8.51 -0.50 13.35
CA GLN A 59 7.85 -0.50 12.05
C GLN A 59 7.54 0.92 11.61
N LEU A 60 7.77 1.15 10.32
CA LEU A 60 7.48 2.41 9.63
C LEU A 60 6.26 2.19 8.75
N VAL A 61 5.41 3.21 8.68
CA VAL A 61 4.30 3.29 7.75
C VAL A 61 4.70 4.27 6.66
N SER A 62 4.83 3.77 5.43
CA SER A 62 4.99 4.63 4.26
C SER A 62 3.71 4.66 3.43
N ALA A 63 3.44 5.82 2.82
CA ALA A 63 2.25 6.01 2.02
C ALA A 63 2.53 6.56 0.61
N PHE A 64 1.66 6.18 -0.32
CA PHE A 64 1.60 6.70 -1.67
C PHE A 64 0.15 6.95 -2.07
N VAL A 65 -0.17 8.15 -2.51
CA VAL A 65 -1.53 8.55 -2.88
C VAL A 65 -1.58 8.83 -4.37
N THR A 66 -2.44 8.09 -5.06
CA THR A 66 -2.64 8.21 -6.50
C THR A 66 -3.42 9.48 -6.83
N ALA A 67 -3.40 9.90 -8.10
CA ALA A 67 -4.18 11.04 -8.57
C ALA A 67 -5.71 10.87 -8.40
N SER A 68 -6.20 9.63 -8.29
CA SER A 68 -7.62 9.34 -8.03
C SER A 68 -7.98 9.27 -6.54
N GLY A 69 -7.04 9.57 -5.63
CA GLY A 69 -7.28 9.54 -4.19
C GLY A 69 -7.20 8.15 -3.54
N VAL A 70 -6.86 7.10 -4.33
CA VAL A 70 -6.55 5.76 -3.80
C VAL A 70 -5.22 5.81 -3.07
N ARG A 71 -5.18 5.22 -1.87
CA ARG A 71 -4.06 5.31 -0.93
C ARG A 71 -3.39 3.94 -0.80
N PHE A 72 -2.10 3.90 -1.02
CA PHE A 72 -1.26 2.73 -0.83
C PHE A 72 -0.52 2.91 0.49
N LEU A 73 -0.66 1.95 1.40
CA LEU A 73 0.05 1.95 2.67
C LEU A 73 0.91 0.70 2.79
N LEU A 74 2.13 0.89 3.27
CA LEU A 74 3.08 -0.17 3.51
C LEU A 74 3.60 -0.08 4.93
N LEU A 75 3.48 -1.17 5.68
CA LEU A 75 4.13 -1.39 6.96
C LEU A 75 5.42 -2.19 6.75
N HIS A 76 6.57 -1.60 7.07
CA HIS A 76 7.90 -2.15 6.79
C HIS A 76 8.93 -1.77 7.87
N GLU A 77 10.09 -2.43 7.89
CA GLU A 77 11.22 -2.13 8.79
C GLU A 77 12.35 -1.37 8.05
N THR A 78 12.41 -1.51 6.72
CA THR A 78 13.47 -0.94 5.87
C THR A 78 13.38 0.59 5.79
N ARG A 79 14.50 1.31 5.92
CA ARG A 79 14.54 2.78 5.88
C ARG A 79 14.84 3.39 4.52
N SER A 80 14.76 2.60 3.45
CA SER A 80 15.09 3.05 2.09
C SER A 80 13.85 3.60 1.38
N ASP A 81 13.62 4.91 1.50
CA ASP A 81 12.51 5.61 0.85
C ASP A 81 12.49 5.40 -0.66
N GLU A 82 13.66 5.38 -1.32
CA GLU A 82 13.74 5.23 -2.77
C GLU A 82 13.32 3.83 -3.22
N THR A 83 13.70 2.79 -2.47
CA THR A 83 13.28 1.41 -2.73
C THR A 83 11.77 1.26 -2.59
N ILE A 84 11.19 1.86 -1.56
CA ILE A 84 9.75 1.79 -1.27
C ILE A 84 8.96 2.59 -2.32
N LYS A 85 9.45 3.76 -2.70
CA LYS A 85 8.88 4.55 -3.79
C LYS A 85 8.86 3.75 -5.10
N GLY A 86 9.94 3.07 -5.45
CA GLY A 86 10.00 2.19 -6.63
C GLY A 86 8.97 1.07 -6.57
N PHE A 87 8.79 0.42 -5.41
CA PHE A 87 7.74 -0.57 -5.21
C PHE A 87 6.34 0.02 -5.45
N PHE A 88 6.02 1.18 -4.84
CA PHE A 88 4.71 1.82 -5.02
C PHE A 88 4.45 2.22 -6.48
N GLN A 89 5.46 2.71 -7.19
CA GLN A 89 5.34 3.08 -8.59
C GLN A 89 5.02 1.87 -9.47
N GLU A 90 5.73 0.75 -9.30
CA GLU A 90 5.45 -0.46 -10.08
C GLU A 90 4.06 -1.06 -9.73
N VAL A 91 3.64 -1.01 -8.47
CA VAL A 91 2.28 -1.43 -8.08
C VAL A 91 1.22 -0.49 -8.66
N HIS A 92 1.47 0.82 -8.71
CA HIS A 92 0.58 1.80 -9.31
C HIS A 92 0.38 1.53 -10.80
N GLU A 93 1.43 1.16 -11.54
CA GLU A 93 1.31 0.75 -12.94
C GLU A 93 0.44 -0.50 -13.12
N LEU A 94 0.54 -1.48 -12.21
CA LEU A 94 -0.34 -2.65 -12.21
C LEU A 94 -1.78 -2.26 -11.91
N TYR A 95 -1.99 -1.33 -10.97
CA TYR A 95 -3.32 -0.83 -10.62
C TYR A 95 -3.98 -0.09 -11.78
N ILE A 96 -3.24 0.76 -12.50
CA ILE A 96 -3.74 1.43 -13.72
C ILE A 96 -4.16 0.39 -14.77
N LYS A 97 -3.36 -0.66 -14.98
CA LYS A 97 -3.72 -1.75 -15.91
C LYS A 97 -5.00 -2.47 -15.52
N LEU A 98 -5.25 -2.62 -14.22
CA LEU A 98 -6.51 -3.16 -13.70
C LEU A 98 -7.68 -2.19 -13.99
N LEU A 99 -7.50 -0.90 -13.74
CA LEU A 99 -8.52 0.13 -14.01
C LEU A 99 -8.88 0.25 -15.50
N MET A 100 -7.94 -0.05 -16.40
CA MET A 100 -8.20 -0.06 -17.85
C MET A 100 -9.05 -1.26 -18.29
N ASN A 101 -9.32 -2.23 -17.42
CA ASN A 101 -10.23 -3.31 -17.71
C ASN A 101 -11.69 -2.80 -17.65
N PRO A 102 -12.47 -2.86 -18.75
CA PRO A 102 -13.85 -2.39 -18.76
C PRO A 102 -14.80 -3.19 -17.85
N PHE A 103 -14.35 -4.34 -17.33
CA PHE A 103 -15.11 -5.17 -16.38
C PHE A 103 -14.68 -4.99 -14.93
N TYR A 104 -13.68 -4.15 -14.66
CA TYR A 104 -13.33 -3.79 -13.30
C TYR A 104 -14.13 -2.56 -12.89
N GLU A 105 -14.88 -2.68 -11.81
CA GLU A 105 -15.61 -1.55 -11.23
C GLU A 105 -14.68 -0.76 -10.31
N TYR A 106 -14.59 0.55 -10.54
CA TYR A 106 -13.75 1.42 -9.72
C TYR A 106 -14.18 1.36 -8.25
N ASP A 107 -13.20 1.46 -7.34
CA ASP A 107 -13.41 1.41 -5.88
C ASP A 107 -14.02 0.10 -5.36
N THR A 108 -13.87 -1.01 -6.10
CA THR A 108 -14.26 -2.36 -5.66
C THR A 108 -13.06 -3.25 -5.31
N PRO A 109 -13.23 -4.29 -4.45
CA PRO A 109 -12.16 -5.20 -4.08
C PRO A 109 -11.46 -5.85 -5.28
N ILE A 110 -10.12 -5.84 -5.26
CA ILE A 110 -9.28 -6.46 -6.28
C ILE A 110 -9.16 -7.95 -5.99
N THR A 111 -9.88 -8.76 -6.76
CA THR A 111 -9.92 -10.23 -6.62
C THR A 111 -9.02 -10.98 -7.61
N SER A 112 -8.30 -10.25 -8.47
CA SER A 112 -7.47 -10.86 -9.53
C SER A 112 -6.24 -11.59 -8.99
N GLU A 113 -6.17 -12.90 -9.20
CA GLU A 113 -5.01 -13.73 -8.82
C GLU A 113 -3.72 -13.31 -9.54
N VAL A 114 -3.83 -12.86 -10.80
CA VAL A 114 -2.69 -12.39 -11.59
C VAL A 114 -2.11 -11.11 -11.01
N PHE A 115 -2.98 -10.20 -10.55
CA PHE A 115 -2.57 -8.99 -9.85
C PHE A 115 -1.83 -9.35 -8.56
N ASP A 116 -2.42 -10.21 -7.73
CA ASP A 116 -1.83 -10.67 -6.47
C ASP A 116 -0.45 -11.31 -6.67
N ALA A 117 -0.32 -12.23 -7.63
CA ALA A 117 0.96 -12.88 -7.95
C ALA A 117 2.04 -11.88 -8.37
N ARG A 118 1.67 -10.86 -9.16
CA ARG A 118 2.60 -9.81 -9.59
C ARG A 118 3.02 -8.92 -8.42
N VAL A 119 2.10 -8.46 -7.57
CA VAL A 119 2.43 -7.64 -6.40
C VAL A 119 3.32 -8.41 -5.42
N LYS A 120 3.05 -9.70 -5.18
CA LYS A 120 3.92 -10.57 -4.37
C LYS A 120 5.33 -10.71 -4.95
N THR A 121 5.45 -10.79 -6.28
CA THR A 121 6.75 -10.84 -6.96
C THR A 121 7.52 -9.52 -6.78
N LEU A 122 6.83 -8.37 -6.89
CA LEU A 122 7.43 -7.05 -6.64
C LEU A 122 7.87 -6.90 -5.19
N ALA A 123 7.04 -7.33 -4.23
CA ALA A 123 7.37 -7.29 -2.81
C ALA A 123 8.66 -8.08 -2.53
N ARG A 124 8.82 -9.27 -3.09
CA ARG A 124 10.06 -10.06 -2.97
C ARG A 124 11.27 -9.35 -3.56
N ARG A 125 11.11 -8.62 -4.66
CA ARG A 125 12.21 -7.90 -5.33
C ARG A 125 12.67 -6.67 -4.54
N TYR A 126 11.73 -5.91 -3.99
CA TYR A 126 12.00 -4.61 -3.35
C TYR A 126 12.21 -4.70 -1.83
N LEU A 127 11.56 -5.64 -1.15
CA LEU A 127 11.42 -5.61 0.31
C LEU A 127 12.11 -6.77 1.04
N ASN A 128 12.57 -7.81 0.32
CA ASN A 128 13.37 -8.91 0.88
C ASN A 128 14.88 -8.72 0.68
N LYS A 129 15.36 -7.49 0.51
CA LYS A 129 16.78 -7.15 0.50
C LYS A 129 17.21 -6.54 1.82
#